data_AF-A0A4R5USL4-F1
#
_entry.id   AF-A0A4R5USL4-F1
#
_cell.length_a   1.000
_cell.length_b   1.000
_cell.length_c   1.000
_cell.angle_alpha   90.00
_cell.angle_beta   90.00
_cell.angle_gamma   90.00
#
_symmetry.space_group_name_H-M   'P 1'
#
loop_
_entity.id
_entity.type
_entity.pdbx_description
1 polymer ?
#
loop_
_entity_poly.entity_id
_entity_poly.type
_entity_poly.pdbx_seq_one_letter_code
_entity_poly.pdbx_strand_id
1 'polypeptide(L)'
;MEDRRGYDREDIFSKKVKAGKRTYFFDIKSTRGNDYYLTITESKRKTNGDSFSYEKHKIFLYKEDFFKFAEALNESIEHVKNELLPDVDFSQYENEEEENSYRDELRWE
;
A
#
# COMPACT_ATOMS: atom_id res chain seq x y z
N MET A 1 -19.30 -6.51 -15.68
CA MET A 1 -19.96 -5.25 -15.28
C MET A 1 -18.89 -4.18 -15.39
N GLU A 2 -18.98 -3.39 -16.46
CA GLU A 2 -18.12 -2.23 -16.69
C GLU A 2 -18.41 -1.18 -15.62
N ASP A 3 -17.38 -0.75 -14.89
CA ASP A 3 -17.47 0.42 -14.03
C ASP A 3 -16.58 1.51 -14.65
N ARG A 4 -17.18 2.27 -15.56
CA ARG A 4 -16.70 3.57 -15.99
C ARG A 4 -17.80 4.58 -15.69
N ARG A 5 -17.59 5.42 -14.67
CA ARG A 5 -17.73 6.90 -14.75
C ARG A 5 -17.73 7.55 -13.36
N GLY A 6 -16.76 8.45 -13.12
CA GLY A 6 -17.06 9.69 -12.41
C GLY A 6 -15.93 10.24 -11.53
N TYR A 7 -15.07 11.05 -12.13
CA TYR A 7 -13.95 11.78 -11.52
C TYR A 7 -12.70 10.95 -11.23
N ASP A 8 -12.02 10.54 -12.29
CA ASP A 8 -10.56 10.54 -12.32
C ASP A 8 -10.12 11.99 -12.05
N ARG A 9 -10.01 12.36 -10.78
CA ARG A 9 -8.84 13.17 -10.41
C ARG A 9 -7.70 12.20 -10.54
N GLU A 10 -7.10 12.18 -11.73
CA GLU A 10 -5.92 11.36 -12.03
C GLU A 10 -4.99 11.44 -10.83
N ASP A 11 -4.59 10.25 -10.35
CA ASP A 11 -3.63 10.16 -9.27
C ASP A 11 -2.38 10.89 -9.71
N ILE A 12 -2.06 11.98 -9.02
CA ILE A 12 -0.88 12.82 -9.32
C ILE A 12 0.37 11.97 -9.17
N PHE A 13 0.32 11.04 -8.23
CA PHE A 13 1.33 10.03 -7.98
C PHE A 13 0.64 8.79 -7.43
N SER A 14 1.11 7.61 -7.85
CA SER A 14 0.71 6.34 -7.25
C SER A 14 1.93 5.45 -7.09
N LYS A 15 2.08 4.86 -5.89
CA LYS A 15 3.08 3.82 -5.61
C LYS A 15 2.36 2.56 -5.16
N LYS A 16 2.63 1.45 -5.85
CA LYS A 16 2.16 0.11 -5.50
C LYS A 16 3.27 -0.67 -4.80
N VAL A 17 2.92 -1.35 -3.71
CA VAL A 17 3.81 -2.27 -2.97
C VAL A 17 3.11 -3.62 -2.86
N LYS A 18 3.70 -4.68 -3.41
CA LYS A 18 3.16 -6.04 -3.31
C LYS A 18 3.80 -6.75 -2.12
N ALA A 19 2.99 -7.31 -1.24
CA ALA A 19 3.45 -8.04 -0.07
C ALA A 19 2.66 -9.35 0.08
N GLY A 20 3.09 -10.38 -0.65
CA GLY A 20 2.43 -11.69 -0.68
C GLY A 20 0.94 -11.61 -1.08
N LYS A 21 0.02 -11.92 -0.15
CA LYS A 21 -1.44 -11.86 -0.40
C LYS A 21 -2.03 -10.45 -0.28
N ARG A 22 -1.22 -9.46 0.09
CA ARG A 22 -1.63 -8.05 0.23
C ARG A 22 -0.99 -7.21 -0.86
N THR A 23 -1.66 -6.15 -1.24
CA THR A 23 -1.11 -5.09 -2.08
C THR A 23 -1.47 -3.76 -1.46
N TYR A 24 -0.46 -2.93 -1.21
CA TYR A 24 -0.62 -1.57 -0.72
C TYR A 24 -0.54 -0.60 -1.89
N PHE A 25 -1.40 0.41 -1.87
CA PHE A 25 -1.44 1.50 -2.83
C PHE A 25 -1.31 2.81 -2.06
N PHE A 26 -0.37 3.65 -2.46
CA PHE A 26 -0.13 4.98 -1.91
C PHE A 26 -0.41 5.99 -3.02
N ASP A 27 -1.60 6.57 -3.01
CA ASP A 27 -2.09 7.45 -4.08
C ASP A 27 -2.18 8.89 -3.59
N ILE A 28 -1.56 9.84 -4.28
CA ILE A 28 -1.68 11.27 -4.01
C ILE A 28 -2.73 11.87 -4.94
N LYS A 29 -3.74 12.49 -4.33
CA LYS A 29 -4.90 13.06 -5.03
C LYS A 29 -5.06 14.53 -4.69
N SER A 30 -5.59 15.32 -5.62
CA SER A 30 -5.96 16.72 -5.36
C SER A 30 -7.36 16.84 -4.77
N THR A 31 -7.62 17.83 -3.92
CA THR A 31 -8.97 18.24 -3.51
C THR A 31 -9.58 19.19 -4.55
N ARG A 32 -10.87 19.55 -4.41
CA ARG A 32 -11.47 20.60 -5.27
C ARG A 32 -10.88 21.99 -5.00
N GLY A 33 -10.30 22.18 -3.81
CA GLY A 33 -9.64 23.42 -3.38
C GLY A 33 -8.17 23.51 -3.76
N ASN A 34 -7.69 22.65 -4.68
CA ASN A 34 -6.29 22.59 -5.09
C ASN A 34 -5.29 22.21 -3.97
N ASP A 35 -5.77 21.50 -2.95
CA ASP A 35 -4.92 20.87 -1.93
C ASP A 35 -4.61 19.41 -2.30
N TYR A 36 -3.70 18.77 -1.56
CA TYR A 36 -3.34 17.37 -1.76
C TYR A 36 -3.65 16.52 -0.53
N TYR A 37 -3.99 15.25 -0.77
CA TYR A 37 -4.18 14.25 0.26
C TYR A 37 -3.67 12.90 -0.22
N LEU A 38 -3.21 12.08 0.73
CA LEU A 38 -2.74 10.71 0.49
C LEU A 38 -3.88 9.73 0.76
N THR A 39 -4.06 8.76 -0.13
CA THR A 39 -4.89 7.58 0.09
C THR A 39 -3.99 6.37 0.23
N ILE A 40 -4.02 5.71 1.40
CA ILE A 40 -3.33 4.44 1.62
C ILE A 40 -4.38 3.33 1.55
N THR A 41 -4.27 2.44 0.57
CA THR A 41 -5.20 1.30 0.42
C THR A 41 -4.45 -0.01 0.60
N GLU A 42 -4.84 -0.81 1.57
CA GLU A 42 -4.49 -2.24 1.62
C GLU A 42 -5.56 -3.03 0.87
N SER A 43 -5.17 -3.84 -0.11
CA SER A 43 -6.01 -4.83 -0.78
C SER A 43 -5.52 -6.23 -0.44
N LYS A 44 -6.28 -6.98 0.35
CA LYS A 44 -5.96 -8.33 0.79
C LYS A 44 -6.78 -9.36 0.02
N ARG A 45 -6.10 -10.29 -0.66
CA ARG A 45 -6.74 -11.42 -1.34
C ARG A 45 -7.24 -12.44 -0.31
N LYS A 46 -8.55 -12.64 -0.25
CA LYS A 46 -9.21 -13.72 0.49
C LYS A 46 -9.50 -14.90 -0.44
N THR A 47 -9.36 -16.10 0.09
CA THR A 47 -9.68 -17.36 -0.60
C THR A 47 -10.80 -18.03 0.17
N ASN A 48 -11.95 -18.22 -0.48
CA ASN A 48 -13.12 -18.86 0.10
C ASN A 48 -13.50 -20.05 -0.80
N GLY A 49 -12.97 -21.23 -0.47
CA GLY A 49 -13.07 -22.42 -1.32
C GLY A 49 -12.44 -22.16 -2.70
N ASP A 50 -13.21 -22.40 -3.77
CA ASP A 50 -12.79 -22.18 -5.16
C ASP A 50 -12.89 -20.71 -5.61
N SER A 51 -13.41 -19.82 -4.75
CA SER A 51 -13.59 -18.40 -5.08
C SER A 51 -12.53 -17.52 -4.43
N PHE A 52 -12.17 -16.42 -5.12
CA PHE A 52 -11.30 -15.38 -4.57
C PHE A 52 -12.05 -14.05 -4.50
N SER A 53 -11.81 -13.31 -3.42
CA SER A 53 -12.29 -11.94 -3.25
C SER A 53 -11.18 -11.05 -2.71
N TYR A 54 -11.36 -9.73 -2.81
CA TYR A 54 -10.41 -8.75 -2.27
C TYR A 54 -11.09 -7.93 -1.19
N GLU A 55 -10.52 -7.93 0.00
CA GLU A 55 -10.89 -7.01 1.08
C GLU A 55 -10.01 -5.78 0.98
N LYS A 56 -10.63 -4.59 0.98
CA LYS A 56 -9.91 -3.32 0.88
C LYS A 56 -10.07 -2.51 2.17
N HIS A 57 -8.96 -2.16 2.79
CA HIS A 57 -8.91 -1.16 3.86
C HIS A 57 -8.33 0.13 3.30
N LYS A 58 -8.96 1.26 3.55
CA LYS A 58 -8.57 2.54 2.98
C LYS A 58 -8.47 3.60 4.06
N ILE A 59 -7.35 4.31 4.06
CA ILE A 59 -7.07 5.44 4.93
C ILE A 59 -6.94 6.68 4.04
N PHE A 60 -7.57 7.77 4.45
CA PHE A 60 -7.38 9.09 3.86
C PHE A 60 -6.59 9.94 4.85
N LEU A 61 -5.48 10.51 4.37
CA LEU A 61 -4.60 11.36 5.16
C LEU A 61 -4.51 12.72 4.49
N TYR A 62 -4.83 13.78 5.21
CA TYR A 62 -4.80 15.16 4.72
C TYR A 62 -3.50 15.85 5.11
N LYS A 63 -3.14 16.92 4.39
CA LYS A 63 -1.84 17.60 4.49
C LYS A 63 -1.47 18.04 5.92
N GLU A 64 -2.47 18.44 6.71
CA GLU A 64 -2.33 18.88 8.10
C GLU A 64 -1.82 17.78 9.04
N ASP A 65 -2.03 16.51 8.68
CA ASP A 65 -1.69 15.35 9.50
C ASP A 65 -0.43 14.61 9.01
N PHE A 66 0.12 14.98 7.85
CA PHE A 66 1.26 14.28 7.23
C PHE A 66 2.45 14.12 8.18
N PHE A 67 2.84 15.21 8.84
CA PHE A 67 4.00 15.20 9.73
C PHE A 67 3.80 14.25 10.92
N LYS A 68 2.69 14.44 11.65
CA LYS A 68 2.37 13.64 12.85
C LYS A 68 2.18 12.16 12.52
N PHE A 69 1.54 11.87 11.39
CA PHE A 69 1.32 10.49 10.96
C PHE A 69 2.63 9.81 10.55
N ALA A 70 3.49 10.50 9.79
CA ALA A 70 4.77 9.95 9.36
C ALA A 70 5.72 9.71 10.53
N GLU A 71 5.77 10.65 11.49
CA GLU A 71 6.53 10.53 12.73
C GLU A 71 6.07 9.30 13.53
N ALA A 72 4.78 9.22 13.87
CA ALA A 72 4.23 8.09 14.62
C ALA A 72 4.42 6.74 13.92
N LEU A 73 4.31 6.71 12.58
CA LEU A 73 4.54 5.51 11.79
C LEU A 73 6.01 5.06 11.88
N ASN A 74 6.95 6.00 11.68
CA ASN A 74 8.38 5.70 11.72
C ASN A 74 8.84 5.29 13.11
N GLU A 75 8.43 6.01 14.15
CA GLU A 75 8.73 5.66 15.56
C GLU A 75 8.21 4.26 15.88
N SER A 76 6.98 3.93 15.46
CA SER A 76 6.41 2.60 15.69
C SER A 76 7.21 1.51 14.99
N ILE A 77 7.64 1.73 13.74
CA ILE A 77 8.47 0.79 12.99
C ILE A 77 9.84 0.62 13.65
N GLU A 78 10.47 1.73 14.07
CA GLU A 78 11.78 1.72 14.70
C GLU A 78 11.76 0.99 16.05
N HIS A 79 10.73 1.22 16.86
CA HIS A 79 10.53 0.50 18.12
C HIS A 79 10.41 -1.01 17.89
N VAL A 80 9.67 -1.46 16.86
CA VAL A 80 9.61 -2.88 16.51
C VAL A 80 10.99 -3.41 16.11
N LYS A 81 11.72 -2.70 15.26
CA LYS A 81 13.03 -3.15 14.75
C LYS A 81 14.08 -3.23 15.85
N ASN A 82 14.17 -2.20 16.69
CA ASN A 82 15.29 -2.07 17.63
C ASN A 82 15.00 -2.74 18.97
N GLU A 83 13.76 -2.70 19.44
CA GLU A 83 13.43 -3.17 20.80
C GLU A 83 12.74 -4.53 20.80
N LEU A 84 11.84 -4.81 19.85
CA LEU A 84 11.06 -6.04 19.84
C LEU A 84 11.69 -7.16 19.01
N LEU A 85 12.35 -6.82 17.90
CA LEU A 85 12.92 -7.77 16.94
C LEU A 85 14.35 -7.39 16.51
N PRO A 86 15.30 -7.20 17.46
CA PRO A 86 16.66 -6.73 17.14
C PRO A 86 17.47 -7.73 16.31
N ASP A 87 17.19 -9.02 16.44
CA ASP A 87 17.94 -10.09 15.76
C ASP A 87 17.40 -10.41 14.35
N VAL A 88 16.31 -9.75 13.92
CA VAL A 88 15.71 -9.97 12.61
C VAL A 88 16.36 -9.06 11.57
N ASP A 89 17.01 -9.66 10.57
CA ASP A 89 17.49 -8.92 9.42
C ASP A 89 16.34 -8.59 8.46
N PHE A 90 15.79 -7.38 8.56
CA PHE A 90 14.68 -6.96 7.71
C PHE A 90 15.09 -6.71 6.24
N SER A 91 16.38 -6.62 5.92
CA SER A 91 16.84 -6.41 4.54
C SER A 91 16.61 -7.63 3.66
N GLN A 92 16.50 -8.82 4.25
CA GLN A 92 16.20 -10.06 3.51
C GLN A 92 14.86 -9.99 2.76
N TYR A 93 13.91 -9.20 3.25
CA TYR A 93 12.58 -9.05 2.65
C TYR A 93 12.59 -8.11 1.43
N GLU A 94 13.63 -7.32 1.22
CA GLU A 94 13.75 -6.43 0.06
C GLU A 94 13.99 -7.23 -1.23
N ASN A 95 14.81 -8.29 -1.16
CA ASN A 95 15.13 -9.14 -2.31
C ASN A 95 13.99 -10.10 -2.72
N GLU A 96 13.18 -10.56 -1.76
CA GLU A 96 12.04 -11.45 -2.04
C GLU A 96 10.91 -10.75 -2.82
N GLU A 97 10.76 -9.43 -2.68
CA GLU A 97 9.76 -8.65 -3.42
C GLU A 97 10.12 -8.53 -4.91
N GLU A 98 11.40 -8.35 -5.25
CA GLU A 98 11.86 -8.31 -6.65
C GLU A 98 11.62 -9.65 -7.33
N GLU A 99 12.07 -10.76 -6.74
CA GLU A 99 11.89 -12.12 -7.30
C GLU A 99 10.41 -12.49 -7.48
N ASN A 100 9.56 -12.19 -6.50
CA ASN A 100 8.12 -12.43 -6.62
C ASN A 100 7.46 -11.51 -7.65
N SER A 101 7.94 -10.28 -7.82
CA SER A 101 7.47 -9.36 -8.86
C SER A 101 7.69 -9.94 -10.25
N TYR A 102 8.91 -10.42 -10.53
CA TYR A 102 9.25 -11.08 -11.81
C TYR A 102 8.43 -12.35 -12.03
N ARG A 103 8.27 -13.19 -10.99
CA ARG A 103 7.51 -14.44 -11.10
C ARG A 103 6.01 -14.22 -11.34
N ASP A 104 5.45 -13.15 -10.77
CA ASP A 104 4.06 -12.76 -11.05
C ASP A 104 3.91 -12.25 -12.49
N GLU A 105 4.83 -11.43 -13.01
CA GLU A 105 4.78 -10.92 -14.39
C GLU A 105 4.84 -12.04 -15.43
N LEU A 106 5.73 -13.03 -15.24
CA LEU A 106 5.84 -14.21 -16.10
C LEU A 106 4.59 -15.11 -16.11
N ARG A 107 3.70 -14.98 -15.12
CA ARG A 107 2.47 -15.77 -15.02
C ARG A 107 1.31 -15.18 -15.83
N TRP A 108 1.50 -13.99 -16.41
CA TRP A 108 0.50 -13.26 -17.18
C TRP A 108 0.83 -13.16 -18.69
N GLU A 109 1.89 -13.82 -19.16
CA GLU A 109 2.11 -14.14 -20.59
C GLU A 109 1.42 -15.45 -20.99
#